data_AF-A0A7S2YUM0-F1
#
_entry.id   AF-A0A7S2YUM0-F1
#
_cell.length_a   1.000
_cell.length_b   1.000
_cell.length_c   1.000
_cell.angle_alpha   90.00
_cell.angle_beta   90.00
_cell.angle_gamma   90.00
#
_symmetry.space_group_name_H-M   'P 1'
#
loop_
_entity.id
_entity.type
_entity.pdbx_description
1 polymer ?
#
loop_
_entity_poly.entity_id
_entity_poly.type
_entity_poly.pdbx_seq_one_letter_code
_entity_poly.pdbx_strand_id
1 'polypeptide(L)'
;HARTHSLTRAREPGGTGEEGSDGHLVALDCCCCYSFPCFCAAIMLKTAKVGAARPGVGCTPQAGGKQRQRRSGGCCSAQGGQDPLLLRVARGEKGERAPAWLLRQAGRYMKEFRKYSDVLPFRERSETADIAVALSLQPFRAYKPDGVIMFSDILTPLPALGIDFDVIKGKGPVIPNTIKSMDDVVALRPMLSPDEDLPFVQEILSTLRKEVANQATVIGFVGTPWTLAAYSVEGGADRYCKKTKTMMFNEPAILHALLDHLADALVEYLDYQIQSGAQVVQLFDSWAH
;
A
#
# COMPACT_ATOMS: atom_id res chain seq x y z
N HIS A 1 6.42 -20.68 -9.97
CA HIS A 1 5.26 -21.34 -9.34
C HIS A 1 4.82 -20.43 -8.19
N ALA A 2 3.91 -19.48 -8.45
CA ALA A 2 3.38 -18.60 -7.41
C ALA A 2 2.25 -19.33 -6.69
N ARG A 3 2.33 -19.50 -5.37
CA ARG A 3 1.23 -20.00 -4.54
C ARG A 3 0.52 -18.80 -3.93
N THR A 4 -0.75 -18.62 -4.26
CA THR A 4 -1.67 -17.71 -3.59
C THR A 4 -2.07 -18.29 -2.24
N HIS A 5 -1.81 -17.57 -1.15
CA HIS A 5 -2.38 -17.88 0.16
C HIS A 5 -3.59 -16.98 0.42
N SER A 6 -4.74 -17.59 0.69
CA SER A 6 -5.96 -16.89 1.10
C SER A 6 -6.03 -16.94 2.64
N LEU A 7 -6.00 -15.78 3.28
CA LEU A 7 -6.33 -15.63 4.69
C LEU A 7 -7.80 -15.23 4.78
N THR A 8 -8.67 -16.18 5.12
CA THR A 8 -10.06 -15.92 5.49
C THR A 8 -10.21 -16.02 7.00
N ARG A 9 -10.67 -14.93 7.63
CA ARG A 9 -11.05 -14.91 9.04
C ARG A 9 -12.36 -15.70 9.20
N ALA A 10 -12.34 -16.80 9.94
CA ALA A 10 -13.55 -17.50 10.33
C ALA A 10 -14.27 -16.69 11.42
N ARG A 11 -15.53 -16.30 11.17
CA ARG A 11 -16.45 -15.72 12.18
C ARG A 11 -17.39 -16.83 12.66
N GLU A 12 -17.50 -17.04 13.97
CA GLU A 12 -18.54 -17.88 14.57
C GLU A 12 -19.94 -17.24 14.43
N PRO A 13 -21.03 -18.03 14.44
CA PRO A 13 -22.34 -17.57 14.01
C PRO A 13 -23.13 -16.95 15.16
N GLY A 14 -23.38 -15.65 15.09
CA GLY A 14 -24.35 -14.99 15.99
C GLY A 14 -24.63 -13.54 15.61
N GLY A 15 -25.87 -13.25 15.20
CA GLY A 15 -26.47 -11.91 15.30
C GLY A 15 -26.44 -11.01 14.06
N THR A 16 -27.55 -11.04 13.31
CA THR A 16 -28.20 -9.94 12.57
C THR A 16 -27.33 -8.86 11.87
N GLY A 17 -27.18 -9.02 10.55
CA GLY A 17 -27.64 -8.03 9.57
C GLY A 17 -26.90 -6.69 9.46
N GLU A 18 -25.64 -6.71 9.03
CA GLU A 18 -25.03 -5.62 8.26
C GLU A 18 -24.25 -6.23 7.08
N GLU A 19 -24.58 -5.84 5.84
CA GLU A 19 -23.84 -6.23 4.63
C GLU A 19 -22.47 -5.53 4.61
N GLY A 20 -21.47 -6.15 5.23
CA GLY A 20 -20.06 -5.77 5.09
C GLY A 20 -19.52 -6.18 3.72
N SER A 21 -18.91 -5.24 3.00
CA SER A 21 -18.23 -5.51 1.73
C SER A 21 -16.93 -6.29 1.97
N ASP A 22 -16.97 -7.62 1.83
CA ASP A 22 -15.76 -8.45 1.94
C ASP A 22 -14.80 -8.20 0.76
N GLY A 23 -13.76 -7.41 1.00
CA GLY A 23 -12.64 -7.22 0.09
C GLY A 23 -11.68 -8.42 0.15
N HIS A 24 -11.37 -9.03 -0.99
CA HIS A 24 -10.32 -10.05 -1.05
C HIS A 24 -8.95 -9.38 -1.19
N LEU A 25 -8.06 -9.63 -0.22
CA LEU A 25 -6.62 -9.33 -0.30
C LEU A 25 -5.93 -10.32 -1.25
N VAL A 26 -5.17 -9.81 -2.21
CA VAL A 26 -4.25 -10.60 -3.05
C VAL A 26 -2.86 -10.03 -2.90
N ALA A 27 -1.93 -10.83 -2.36
CA ALA A 27 -0.51 -10.50 -2.26
C ALA A 27 0.23 -10.96 -3.52
N LEU A 28 0.99 -10.07 -4.16
CA LEU A 28 1.95 -10.40 -5.21
C LEU A 28 3.37 -10.17 -4.72
N ASP A 29 4.17 -11.23 -4.66
CA ASP A 29 5.61 -11.16 -4.41
C ASP A 29 6.36 -10.87 -5.71
N CYS A 30 7.06 -9.73 -5.76
CA CYS A 30 7.93 -9.39 -6.88
C CYS A 30 9.38 -9.77 -6.54
N CYS A 31 9.81 -10.95 -6.98
CA CYS A 31 11.19 -11.40 -6.82
C CYS A 31 12.03 -10.93 -8.03
N CYS A 32 12.69 -9.77 -7.90
CA CYS A 32 13.69 -9.33 -8.88
C CYS A 32 15.07 -9.87 -8.48
N CYS A 33 15.49 -10.97 -9.10
CA CYS A 33 16.88 -11.44 -9.03
C CYS A 33 17.78 -10.51 -9.84
N TYR A 34 18.59 -9.65 -9.23
CA TYR A 34 19.94 -9.27 -9.68
C TYR A 34 20.67 -8.44 -8.62
N SER A 35 21.99 -8.66 -8.52
CA SER A 35 22.91 -8.26 -7.44
C SER A 35 22.97 -6.76 -7.09
N PHE A 36 22.07 -6.30 -6.21
CA PHE A 36 22.17 -5.15 -5.28
C PHE A 36 21.13 -5.44 -4.16
N PRO A 37 21.21 -4.87 -2.93
CA PRO A 37 20.44 -5.39 -1.79
C PRO A 37 18.96 -5.48 -2.13
N CYS A 38 18.47 -6.73 -2.19
CA CYS A 38 17.12 -7.06 -2.61
C CYS A 38 16.13 -6.56 -1.56
N PHE A 39 15.32 -5.57 -1.92
CA PHE A 39 14.13 -5.22 -1.18
C PHE A 39 13.02 -6.19 -1.58
N CYS A 40 12.58 -7.04 -0.64
CA CYS A 40 11.35 -7.82 -0.83
C CYS A 40 10.16 -6.86 -0.75
N ALA A 41 9.30 -6.90 -1.76
CA ALA A 41 8.11 -6.07 -1.87
C ALA A 41 6.88 -6.94 -2.12
N ALA A 42 5.85 -6.78 -1.30
CA ALA A 42 4.54 -7.38 -1.48
C ALA A 42 3.52 -6.30 -1.88
N ILE A 43 2.72 -6.57 -2.92
CA ILE A 43 1.66 -5.68 -3.42
C ILE A 43 0.29 -6.21 -2.97
N MET A 44 -0.56 -5.35 -2.38
CA MET A 44 -1.94 -5.67 -2.00
C MET A 44 -2.97 -4.94 -2.90
N LEU A 45 -4.09 -5.59 -3.19
CA LEU A 45 -5.15 -5.11 -4.10
C LEU A 45 -6.56 -5.18 -3.48
N LYS A 46 -7.44 -4.24 -3.89
CA LYS A 46 -8.89 -4.25 -3.62
C LYS A 46 -9.66 -4.85 -4.80
N THR A 47 -10.50 -5.85 -4.57
CA THR A 47 -11.46 -6.38 -5.57
C THR A 47 -12.89 -5.98 -5.21
N ALA A 48 -13.65 -5.41 -6.14
CA ALA A 48 -15.09 -5.25 -6.02
C ALA A 48 -15.81 -6.40 -6.75
N LYS A 49 -16.72 -7.13 -6.07
CA LYS A 49 -17.57 -8.17 -6.67
C LYS A 49 -18.71 -7.52 -7.45
N VAL A 50 -18.84 -7.85 -8.74
CA VAL A 50 -20.06 -7.58 -9.53
C VAL A 50 -21.05 -8.72 -9.26
N GLY A 51 -22.20 -8.40 -8.67
CA GLY A 51 -23.25 -9.36 -8.32
C GLY A 51 -23.92 -9.97 -9.56
N ALA A 52 -23.96 -11.30 -9.62
CA ALA A 52 -24.68 -12.05 -10.65
C ALA A 52 -26.16 -12.21 -10.25
N ALA A 53 -27.08 -11.72 -11.09
CA ALA A 53 -28.52 -11.94 -10.93
C ALA A 53 -28.88 -13.41 -11.20
N ARG A 54 -29.67 -14.01 -10.29
CA ARG A 54 -30.22 -15.38 -10.42
C ARG A 54 -31.38 -15.41 -11.43
N PRO A 55 -31.48 -16.42 -12.33
CA PRO A 55 -32.72 -16.68 -13.04
C PRO A 55 -33.61 -17.62 -12.23
N GLY A 56 -34.87 -17.21 -12.03
CA GLY A 56 -35.93 -18.03 -11.46
C GLY A 56 -36.37 -19.13 -12.42
N VAL A 57 -36.69 -20.29 -11.84
CA VAL A 57 -37.14 -21.52 -12.50
C VAL A 57 -38.62 -21.40 -12.87
N GLY A 58 -38.95 -21.82 -14.09
CA GLY A 58 -40.33 -22.08 -14.54
C GLY A 58 -40.32 -22.75 -15.91
N CYS A 59 -40.59 -24.07 -15.93
CA CYS A 59 -40.55 -24.90 -17.13
C CYS A 59 -41.96 -25.46 -17.40
N THR A 60 -42.50 -25.25 -18.60
CA THR A 60 -43.44 -26.16 -19.28
C THR A 60 -43.37 -25.91 -20.80
N PRO A 61 -43.43 -26.96 -21.66
CA PRO A 61 -43.21 -26.82 -23.09
C PRO A 61 -44.52 -26.87 -23.90
N GLN A 62 -44.66 -26.01 -24.91
CA GLN A 62 -45.52 -26.28 -26.07
C GLN A 62 -44.86 -25.78 -27.36
N ALA A 63 -44.98 -26.60 -28.40
CA ALA A 63 -44.36 -26.47 -29.71
C ALA A 63 -45.15 -25.55 -30.66
N GLY A 64 -44.45 -24.81 -31.53
CA GLY A 64 -45.08 -24.13 -32.66
C GLY A 64 -44.18 -23.14 -33.42
N GLY A 65 -43.74 -23.54 -34.62
CA GLY A 65 -43.73 -22.73 -35.86
C GLY A 65 -43.03 -21.36 -35.97
N LYS A 66 -41.92 -21.36 -36.72
CA LYS A 66 -41.46 -20.40 -37.78
C LYS A 66 -41.41 -18.87 -37.53
N GLN A 67 -40.19 -18.35 -37.77
CA GLN A 67 -39.75 -17.11 -38.45
C GLN A 67 -38.93 -16.09 -37.63
N ARG A 68 -37.71 -15.88 -38.15
CA ARG A 68 -37.00 -14.60 -38.39
C ARG A 68 -36.69 -13.70 -37.19
N GLN A 69 -35.43 -13.74 -36.76
CA GLN A 69 -34.53 -12.57 -36.70
C GLN A 69 -33.14 -13.04 -36.26
N ARG A 70 -32.12 -12.71 -37.06
CA ARG A 70 -30.71 -12.76 -36.61
C ARG A 70 -30.60 -11.78 -35.45
N ARG A 71 -30.65 -12.28 -34.21
CA ARG A 71 -30.13 -11.56 -33.06
C ARG A 71 -28.63 -11.50 -33.24
N SER A 72 -28.15 -10.40 -33.82
CA SER A 72 -26.82 -9.91 -33.51
C SER A 72 -26.78 -9.79 -31.99
N GLY A 73 -26.14 -10.75 -31.34
CA GLY A 73 -25.70 -10.60 -29.97
C GLY A 73 -24.79 -9.39 -29.99
N GLY A 74 -25.35 -8.23 -29.69
CA GLY A 74 -24.60 -7.07 -29.30
C GLY A 74 -23.77 -7.57 -28.13
N CYS A 75 -22.48 -7.81 -28.40
CA CYS A 75 -21.48 -7.81 -27.38
C CYS A 75 -21.76 -6.51 -26.63
N CYS A 76 -22.34 -6.63 -25.43
CA CYS A 76 -22.40 -5.51 -24.51
C CYS A 76 -20.95 -5.09 -24.38
N SER A 77 -20.57 -4.06 -25.15
CA SER A 77 -19.37 -3.33 -24.91
C SER A 77 -19.61 -2.74 -23.53
N ALA A 78 -19.17 -3.48 -22.51
CA ALA A 78 -18.84 -2.90 -21.24
C ALA A 78 -17.95 -1.72 -21.62
N GLN A 79 -18.52 -0.52 -21.51
CA GLN A 79 -17.75 0.71 -21.58
C GLN A 79 -16.88 0.69 -20.33
N GLY A 80 -15.79 -0.08 -20.42
CA GLY A 80 -14.75 -0.09 -19.43
C GLY A 80 -14.13 1.30 -19.48
N GLY A 81 -14.41 2.12 -18.47
CA GLY A 81 -13.38 3.05 -18.02
C GLY A 81 -12.20 2.17 -17.65
N GLN A 82 -11.29 1.92 -18.61
CA GLN A 82 -10.28 0.88 -18.47
C GLN A 82 -9.35 1.28 -17.33
N ASP A 83 -9.43 0.60 -16.20
CA ASP A 83 -8.48 0.79 -15.09
C ASP A 83 -7.03 0.85 -15.63
N PRO A 84 -6.12 1.60 -14.98
CA PRO A 84 -4.77 1.77 -15.51
C PRO A 84 -4.06 0.41 -15.64
N LEU A 85 -3.12 0.30 -16.60
CA LEU A 85 -2.46 -0.95 -16.96
C LEU A 85 -1.88 -1.70 -15.75
N LEU A 86 -1.16 -1.00 -14.87
CA LEU A 86 -0.55 -1.62 -13.69
C LEU A 86 -1.61 -2.22 -12.74
N LEU A 87 -2.73 -1.53 -12.49
CA LEU A 87 -3.81 -2.03 -11.65
C LEU A 87 -4.45 -3.29 -12.22
N ARG A 88 -4.71 -3.32 -13.53
CA ARG A 88 -5.27 -4.49 -14.22
C ARG A 88 -4.33 -5.69 -14.15
N VAL A 89 -3.05 -5.48 -14.47
CA VAL A 89 -2.05 -6.55 -14.43
C VAL A 89 -1.82 -7.06 -13.02
N ALA A 90 -1.84 -6.18 -12.01
CA ALA A 90 -1.76 -6.59 -10.62
C ALA A 90 -2.94 -7.49 -10.22
N ARG A 91 -4.15 -7.27 -10.75
CA ARG A 91 -5.30 -8.17 -10.56
C ARG A 91 -5.20 -9.50 -11.32
N GLY A 92 -4.13 -9.73 -12.06
CA GLY A 92 -3.93 -10.91 -12.90
C GLY A 92 -4.60 -10.83 -14.27
N GLU A 93 -5.09 -9.65 -14.67
CA GLU A 93 -5.63 -9.45 -16.02
C GLU A 93 -4.50 -9.40 -17.07
N LYS A 94 -4.83 -9.77 -18.31
CA LYS A 94 -3.90 -9.64 -19.43
C LYS A 94 -3.76 -8.16 -19.84
N GLY A 95 -2.56 -7.62 -19.70
CA GLY A 95 -2.18 -6.31 -20.22
C GLY A 95 -1.69 -6.36 -21.66
N GLU A 96 -1.75 -5.21 -22.36
CA GLU A 96 -1.20 -5.04 -23.71
C GLU A 96 0.34 -5.09 -23.75
N ARG A 97 0.98 -4.78 -22.62
CA ARG A 97 2.42 -4.92 -22.38
C ARG A 97 2.67 -5.09 -20.87
N ALA A 98 3.92 -5.36 -20.48
CA ALA A 98 4.30 -5.33 -19.07
C ALA A 98 4.27 -3.88 -18.55
N PRO A 99 3.63 -3.61 -17.39
CA PRO A 99 3.70 -2.29 -16.75
C PRO A 99 5.09 -2.07 -16.15
N ALA A 100 5.56 -0.82 -16.18
CA ALA A 100 6.87 -0.41 -15.68
C ALA A 100 6.78 0.87 -14.85
N TRP A 101 7.46 0.85 -13.71
CA TRP A 101 7.73 1.97 -12.83
C TRP A 101 9.01 1.67 -12.04
N LEU A 102 9.63 2.67 -11.42
CA LEU A 102 10.91 2.50 -10.74
C LEU A 102 10.82 2.86 -9.26
N LEU A 103 11.41 2.03 -8.40
CA LEU A 103 11.64 2.40 -7.01
C LEU A 103 12.55 3.64 -6.95
N ARG A 104 12.24 4.55 -6.02
CA ARG A 104 12.89 5.87 -5.91
C ARG A 104 12.81 6.69 -7.21
N GLN A 105 11.72 6.55 -7.98
CA GLN A 105 11.50 7.35 -9.19
C GLN A 105 11.55 8.85 -8.94
N ALA A 106 11.04 9.34 -7.81
CA ALA A 106 11.24 10.72 -7.36
C ALA A 106 12.50 10.76 -6.51
N GLY A 107 13.59 11.33 -7.06
CA GLY A 107 14.87 11.26 -6.38
C GLY A 107 15.93 12.20 -6.93
N ARG A 108 17.07 12.24 -6.21
CA ARG A 108 18.17 13.19 -6.44
C ARG A 108 18.86 13.06 -7.80
N TYR A 109 18.54 12.07 -8.63
CA TYR A 109 19.04 12.01 -10.01
C TYR A 109 18.43 13.12 -10.88
N MET A 110 17.20 13.56 -10.58
CA MET A 110 16.52 14.65 -11.29
C MET A 110 16.98 16.03 -10.80
N LYS A 111 17.24 16.96 -11.72
CA LYS A 111 17.65 18.33 -11.35
C LYS A 111 16.52 19.09 -10.64
N GLU A 112 15.28 18.84 -11.05
CA GLU A 112 14.06 19.43 -10.51
C GLU A 112 13.83 18.97 -9.06
N PHE A 113 14.09 17.70 -8.76
CA PHE A 113 14.02 17.16 -7.39
C PHE A 113 15.03 17.82 -6.46
N ARG A 114 16.27 18.03 -6.96
CA ARG A 114 17.34 18.67 -6.19
C ARG A 114 17.01 20.09 -5.75
N LYS A 115 16.20 20.83 -6.52
CA LYS A 115 15.70 22.17 -6.13
C LYS A 115 14.95 22.17 -4.79
N TYR A 116 14.30 21.05 -4.45
CA TYR A 116 13.65 20.86 -3.15
C TYR A 116 14.62 20.21 -2.16
N SER A 117 15.28 19.11 -2.54
CA SER A 117 16.05 18.30 -1.59
C SER A 117 17.31 18.97 -1.03
N ASP A 118 17.80 19.99 -1.72
CA ASP A 118 19.00 20.72 -1.31
C ASP A 118 18.68 21.85 -0.33
N VAL A 119 17.42 22.30 -0.28
CA VAL A 119 16.97 23.44 0.54
C VAL A 119 16.02 23.05 1.66
N LEU A 120 15.22 21.98 1.49
CA LEU A 120 14.23 21.53 2.46
C LEU A 120 14.62 20.20 3.13
N PRO A 121 14.42 20.07 4.45
CA PRO A 121 14.48 18.80 5.18
C PRO A 121 13.60 17.70 4.56
N PHE A 122 13.87 16.45 4.92
CA PHE A 122 13.11 15.32 4.35
C PHE A 122 11.65 15.33 4.80
N ARG A 123 11.40 15.47 6.10
CA ARG A 123 10.03 15.45 6.66
C ARG A 123 9.17 16.54 6.05
N GLU A 124 9.67 17.78 5.98
CA GLU A 124 8.97 18.88 5.29
C GLU A 124 8.58 18.53 3.84
N ARG A 125 9.48 17.91 3.06
CA ARG A 125 9.16 17.50 1.67
C ARG A 125 8.14 16.36 1.56
N SER A 126 7.97 15.55 2.59
CA SER A 126 7.10 14.36 2.58
C SER A 126 5.78 14.57 3.34
N GLU A 127 5.74 15.55 4.24
CA GLU A 127 4.61 15.86 5.12
C GLU A 127 3.91 17.18 4.72
N THR A 128 4.47 17.95 3.78
CA THR A 128 3.76 19.05 3.12
C THR A 128 3.18 18.58 1.78
N ALA A 129 1.85 18.59 1.68
CA ALA A 129 1.12 17.92 0.62
C ALA A 129 1.44 18.45 -0.79
N ASP A 130 1.49 19.77 -0.99
CA ASP A 130 1.80 20.40 -2.27
C ASP A 130 3.20 20.02 -2.78
N ILE A 131 4.20 20.01 -1.89
CA ILE A 131 5.57 19.61 -2.19
C ILE A 131 5.63 18.11 -2.52
N ALA A 132 5.01 17.26 -1.69
CA ALA A 132 5.01 15.82 -1.90
C ALA A 132 4.31 15.43 -3.22
N VAL A 133 3.19 16.08 -3.56
CA VAL A 133 2.51 15.93 -4.86
C VAL A 133 3.44 16.37 -5.99
N ALA A 134 4.05 17.55 -5.89
CA ALA A 134 4.95 18.06 -6.92
C ALA A 134 6.12 17.10 -7.18
N LEU A 135 6.76 16.58 -6.11
CA LEU A 135 7.84 15.60 -6.21
C LEU A 135 7.37 14.28 -6.82
N SER A 136 6.20 13.77 -6.42
CA SER A 136 5.62 12.53 -6.94
C SER A 136 5.31 12.60 -8.44
N LEU A 137 4.90 13.77 -8.94
CA LEU A 137 4.55 13.99 -10.35
C LEU A 137 5.75 14.27 -11.25
N GLN A 138 6.93 14.61 -10.73
CA GLN A 138 8.12 14.88 -11.56
C GLN A 138 8.47 13.71 -12.50
N PRO A 139 8.58 12.46 -12.04
CA PRO A 139 8.89 11.32 -12.91
C PRO A 139 7.73 10.99 -13.84
N PHE A 140 6.48 11.20 -13.37
CA PHE A 140 5.30 11.00 -14.18
C PHE A 140 5.26 11.94 -15.40
N ARG A 141 5.61 13.21 -15.20
CA ARG A 141 5.69 14.21 -16.28
C ARG A 141 6.83 13.91 -17.25
N ALA A 142 7.98 13.43 -16.75
CA ALA A 142 9.16 13.18 -17.55
C ALA A 142 9.10 11.85 -18.35
N TYR A 143 8.59 10.78 -17.75
CA TYR A 143 8.76 9.42 -18.27
C TYR A 143 7.46 8.63 -18.46
N LYS A 144 6.33 9.12 -17.97
CA LYS A 144 5.01 8.45 -18.08
C LYS A 144 5.03 6.96 -17.66
N PRO A 145 5.54 6.62 -16.45
CA PRO A 145 5.50 5.26 -15.91
C PRO A 145 4.04 4.82 -15.67
N ASP A 146 3.81 3.52 -15.60
CA ASP A 146 2.48 2.93 -15.35
C ASP A 146 2.04 3.01 -13.88
N GLY A 147 2.98 3.38 -13.00
CA GLY A 147 2.79 3.56 -11.57
C GLY A 147 3.35 4.88 -11.09
N VAL A 148 2.58 5.60 -10.26
CA VAL A 148 3.00 6.82 -9.57
C VAL A 148 2.89 6.55 -8.08
N ILE A 149 4.04 6.33 -7.45
CA ILE A 149 4.14 6.18 -6.00
C ILE A 149 4.19 7.55 -5.32
N MET A 150 3.42 7.72 -4.24
CA MET A 150 3.47 8.95 -3.45
C MET A 150 4.86 9.16 -2.86
N PHE A 151 5.31 10.41 -2.76
CA PHE A 151 6.55 10.76 -2.09
C PHE A 151 6.30 10.87 -0.59
N SER A 152 6.71 9.86 0.17
CA SER A 152 6.58 9.80 1.64
C SER A 152 7.76 9.02 2.24
N ASP A 153 7.74 8.74 3.55
CA ASP A 153 8.66 7.80 4.22
C ASP A 153 7.91 6.56 4.71
N ILE A 154 8.61 5.44 4.89
CA ILE A 154 8.00 4.26 5.53
C ILE A 154 7.74 4.48 7.02
N LEU A 155 8.50 5.40 7.66
CA LEU A 155 8.40 5.72 9.08
C LEU A 155 7.33 6.78 9.40
N THR A 156 6.70 7.37 8.38
CA THR A 156 5.66 8.39 8.53
C THR A 156 4.55 8.09 9.55
N PRO A 157 4.06 6.84 9.73
CA PRO A 157 3.05 6.57 10.77
C PRO A 157 3.59 6.54 12.20
N LEU A 158 4.91 6.44 12.43
CA LEU A 158 5.48 6.27 13.77
C LEU A 158 5.17 7.41 14.75
N PRO A 159 5.22 8.71 14.38
CA PRO A 159 4.88 9.80 15.29
C PRO A 159 3.43 9.74 15.79
N ALA A 160 2.49 9.29 14.94
CA ALA A 160 1.09 9.07 15.34
C ALA A 160 0.96 7.99 16.43
N LEU A 161 1.89 7.03 16.47
CA LEU A 161 1.96 5.99 17.51
C LEU A 161 2.75 6.42 18.75
N GLY A 162 3.29 7.64 18.76
CA GLY A 162 4.13 8.15 19.85
C GLY A 162 5.63 7.88 19.71
N ILE A 163 6.07 7.39 18.55
CA ILE A 163 7.49 7.14 18.26
C ILE A 163 7.99 8.25 17.32
N ASP A 164 8.64 9.27 17.89
CA ASP A 164 9.20 10.35 17.09
C ASP A 164 10.46 9.92 16.34
N PHE A 165 10.67 10.51 15.17
CA PHE A 165 11.86 10.28 14.35
C PHE A 165 12.24 11.52 13.55
N ASP A 166 13.51 11.61 13.21
CA ASP A 166 14.02 12.62 12.27
C ASP A 166 14.98 11.97 11.26
N VAL A 167 15.19 12.62 10.12
CA VAL A 167 16.06 12.14 9.05
C VAL A 167 17.24 13.10 8.89
N ILE A 168 18.38 12.73 9.49
CA ILE A 168 19.59 13.55 9.49
C ILE A 168 20.37 13.32 8.19
N LYS A 169 20.73 14.41 7.50
CA LYS A 169 21.53 14.37 6.27
C LYS A 169 22.84 13.61 6.50
N GLY A 170 23.05 12.54 5.72
CA GLY A 170 24.25 11.69 5.79
C GLY A 170 24.21 10.57 6.83
N LYS A 171 23.30 10.62 7.81
CA LYS A 171 23.10 9.58 8.83
C LYS A 171 21.85 8.72 8.58
N GLY A 172 20.81 9.31 8.00
CA GLY A 172 19.52 8.64 7.77
C GLY A 172 18.55 8.84 8.94
N PRO A 173 17.53 7.96 9.07
CA PRO A 173 16.54 8.07 10.12
C PRO A 173 17.16 7.83 11.50
N VAL A 174 16.74 8.62 12.48
CA VAL A 174 17.15 8.56 13.88
C VAL A 174 15.90 8.60 14.74
N ILE A 175 15.77 7.62 15.63
CA ILE A 175 14.70 7.53 16.63
C ILE A 175 15.38 7.72 18.00
N PRO A 176 15.16 8.86 18.68
CA PRO A 176 15.84 9.16 19.94
C PRO A 176 15.36 8.27 21.09
N ASN A 177 14.05 8.01 21.15
CA ASN A 177 13.41 7.20 22.18
C ASN A 177 13.11 5.81 21.61
N THR A 178 14.00 4.86 21.89
CA THR A 178 13.91 3.49 21.38
C THR A 178 13.10 2.59 22.30
N ILE A 179 12.40 1.62 21.71
CA ILE A 179 11.62 0.60 22.43
C ILE A 179 12.57 -0.46 22.97
N LYS A 180 12.55 -0.68 24.29
CA LYS A 180 13.45 -1.62 24.98
C LYS A 180 12.73 -2.54 25.96
N SER A 181 11.52 -2.19 26.37
CA SER A 181 10.77 -2.85 27.43
C SER A 181 9.29 -2.98 27.08
N MET A 182 8.56 -3.81 27.84
CA MET A 182 7.10 -3.91 27.70
C MET A 182 6.40 -2.59 28.03
N ASP A 183 6.91 -1.84 29.01
CA ASP A 183 6.35 -0.53 29.38
C ASP A 183 6.43 0.46 28.21
N ASP A 184 7.51 0.42 27.43
CA ASP A 184 7.65 1.25 26.22
C ASP A 184 6.59 0.88 25.17
N VAL A 185 6.25 -0.40 25.04
CA VAL A 185 5.21 -0.89 24.10
C VAL A 185 3.81 -0.47 24.59
N VAL A 186 3.53 -0.63 25.88
CA VAL A 186 2.23 -0.25 26.48
C VAL A 186 2.01 1.27 26.41
N ALA A 187 3.07 2.07 26.41
CA ALA A 187 2.99 3.52 26.26
C ALA A 187 2.67 3.99 24.83
N LEU A 188 2.69 3.08 23.83
CA LEU A 188 2.37 3.44 22.44
C LEU A 188 0.89 3.81 22.30
N ARG A 189 0.64 4.81 21.45
CA ARG A 189 -0.72 5.20 21.10
C ARG A 189 -1.26 4.26 20.02
N PRO A 190 -2.53 3.83 20.11
CA PRO A 190 -3.20 3.17 19.00
C PRO A 190 -3.47 4.19 17.87
N MET A 191 -3.52 3.71 16.62
CA MET A 191 -3.97 4.51 15.49
C MET A 191 -5.50 4.47 15.44
N LEU A 192 -6.17 5.55 15.82
CA LEU A 192 -7.65 5.62 15.85
C LEU A 192 -8.23 6.52 14.75
N SER A 193 -7.52 7.60 14.40
CA SER A 193 -7.98 8.60 13.43
C SER A 193 -6.83 9.04 12.52
N PRO A 194 -6.44 8.22 11.51
CA PRO A 194 -5.34 8.57 10.59
C PRO A 194 -5.55 9.88 9.83
N ASP A 195 -6.80 10.31 9.65
CA ASP A 195 -7.18 11.58 9.04
C ASP A 195 -6.84 12.79 9.92
N GLU A 196 -6.91 12.64 11.25
CA GLU A 196 -6.49 13.68 12.20
C GLU A 196 -4.97 13.68 12.40
N ASP A 197 -4.36 12.50 12.53
CA ASP A 197 -2.93 12.36 12.79
C ASP A 197 -2.07 12.64 11.54
N LEU A 198 -2.57 12.29 10.34
CA LEU A 198 -1.83 12.34 9.07
C LEU A 198 -2.69 12.94 7.93
N PRO A 199 -3.24 14.16 8.08
CA PRO A 199 -4.18 14.76 7.12
C PRO A 199 -3.56 14.96 5.73
N PHE A 200 -2.26 15.21 5.66
CA PHE A 200 -1.54 15.42 4.41
C PHE A 200 -1.56 14.19 3.48
N VAL A 201 -1.71 12.97 4.01
CA VAL A 201 -1.74 11.74 3.20
C VAL A 201 -2.98 11.71 2.30
N GLN A 202 -4.14 12.12 2.82
CA GLN A 202 -5.36 12.22 2.02
C GLN A 202 -5.23 13.28 0.92
N GLU A 203 -4.69 14.44 1.26
CA GLU A 203 -4.48 15.52 0.29
C GLU A 203 -3.54 15.08 -0.83
N ILE A 204 -2.44 14.40 -0.50
CA ILE A 204 -1.47 13.88 -1.48
C ILE A 204 -2.13 12.86 -2.40
N LEU A 205 -2.71 11.79 -1.86
CA LEU A 205 -3.23 10.68 -2.66
C LEU A 205 -4.43 11.11 -3.52
N SER A 206 -5.33 11.92 -2.98
CA SER A 206 -6.50 12.39 -3.72
C SER A 206 -6.10 13.36 -4.84
N THR A 207 -5.10 14.22 -4.62
CA THR A 207 -4.56 15.12 -5.64
C THR A 207 -3.82 14.33 -6.72
N LEU A 208 -2.98 13.36 -6.35
CA LEU A 208 -2.31 12.47 -7.31
C LEU A 208 -3.31 11.70 -8.16
N ARG A 209 -4.40 11.20 -7.57
CA ARG A 209 -5.45 10.50 -8.32
C ARG A 209 -6.12 11.40 -9.37
N LYS A 210 -6.34 12.67 -9.06
CA LYS A 210 -6.88 13.67 -10.01
C LYS A 210 -5.88 14.00 -11.11
N GLU A 211 -4.63 14.31 -10.75
CA GLU A 211 -3.57 14.74 -11.68
C GLU A 211 -3.12 13.64 -12.65
N VAL A 212 -2.98 12.41 -12.14
CA VAL A 212 -2.62 11.25 -12.96
C VAL A 212 -3.83 10.76 -13.76
N ALA A 213 -5.04 11.03 -13.27
CA ALA A 213 -6.29 10.51 -13.81
C ALA A 213 -6.16 9.00 -14.07
N ASN A 214 -6.49 8.55 -15.28
CA ASN A 214 -6.44 7.14 -15.62
C ASN A 214 -5.19 6.72 -16.42
N GLN A 215 -4.16 7.57 -16.47
CA GLN A 215 -2.95 7.30 -17.26
C GLN A 215 -1.97 6.37 -16.54
N ALA A 216 -1.97 6.36 -15.21
CA ALA A 216 -1.13 5.49 -14.39
C ALA A 216 -1.85 5.13 -13.09
N THR A 217 -1.37 4.09 -12.41
CA THR A 217 -1.87 3.65 -11.12
C THR A 217 -1.23 4.46 -10.00
N VAL A 218 -2.03 5.01 -9.08
CA VAL A 218 -1.50 5.67 -7.88
C VAL A 218 -1.17 4.62 -6.82
N ILE A 219 0.07 4.64 -6.34
CA ILE A 219 0.62 3.65 -5.41
C ILE A 219 0.84 4.31 -4.05
N GLY A 220 0.13 3.82 -3.04
CA GLY A 220 0.44 4.05 -1.63
C GLY A 220 1.46 3.03 -1.12
N PHE A 221 2.01 3.24 0.07
CA PHE A 221 2.95 2.28 0.65
C PHE A 221 3.13 2.46 2.16
N VAL A 222 3.73 1.44 2.79
CA VAL A 222 4.20 1.51 4.16
C VAL A 222 5.30 0.47 4.43
N GLY A 223 6.07 0.64 5.51
CA GLY A 223 6.95 -0.40 6.03
C GLY A 223 6.17 -1.53 6.71
N THR A 224 6.69 -2.75 6.70
CA THR A 224 6.08 -3.88 7.45
C THR A 224 6.25 -3.71 8.97
N PRO A 225 5.44 -4.41 9.80
CA PRO A 225 5.63 -4.40 11.25
C PRO A 225 7.05 -4.73 11.68
N TRP A 226 7.68 -5.73 11.06
CA TRP A 226 9.08 -6.09 11.35
C TRP A 226 10.06 -4.95 11.06
N THR A 227 9.95 -4.34 9.88
CA THR A 227 10.84 -3.25 9.48
C THR A 227 10.68 -2.02 10.37
N LEU A 228 9.44 -1.67 10.73
CA LEU A 228 9.16 -0.56 11.64
C LEU A 228 9.62 -0.85 13.07
N ALA A 229 9.39 -2.06 13.58
CA ALA A 229 9.90 -2.51 14.88
C ALA A 229 11.43 -2.43 14.92
N ALA A 230 12.11 -2.87 13.87
CA ALA A 230 13.57 -2.79 13.78
C ALA A 230 14.06 -1.34 13.90
N TYR A 231 13.47 -0.38 13.18
CA TYR A 231 13.82 1.04 13.37
C TYR A 231 13.59 1.51 14.81
N SER A 232 12.43 1.21 15.38
CA SER A 232 12.02 1.63 16.73
C SER A 232 12.89 1.04 17.84
N VAL A 233 13.44 -0.17 17.66
CA VAL A 233 14.34 -0.81 18.63
C VAL A 233 15.80 -0.40 18.40
N GLU A 234 16.24 -0.31 17.14
CA GLU A 234 17.63 0.03 16.83
C GLU A 234 17.95 1.50 17.07
N GLY A 235 16.98 2.40 16.83
CA GLY A 235 17.15 3.85 16.88
C GLY A 235 17.55 4.48 15.55
N GLY A 236 17.54 3.71 14.47
CA GLY A 236 17.96 4.13 13.14
C GLY A 236 18.23 2.94 12.22
N ALA A 237 18.84 3.20 11.05
CA ALA A 237 19.19 2.15 10.11
C ALA A 237 20.37 1.30 10.62
N ASP A 238 20.13 0.00 10.88
CA ASP A 238 21.18 -0.99 11.17
C ASP A 238 20.97 -2.23 10.32
N ARG A 239 21.97 -2.54 9.47
CA ARG A 239 21.94 -3.70 8.58
C ARG A 239 21.90 -5.06 9.29
N TYR A 240 22.28 -5.12 10.55
CA TYR A 240 22.35 -6.37 11.31
C TYR A 240 21.19 -6.55 12.28
N CYS A 241 20.45 -5.47 12.56
CA CYS A 241 19.34 -5.43 13.52
C CYS A 241 19.66 -6.19 14.81
N LYS A 242 20.84 -5.93 15.40
CA LYS A 242 21.36 -6.73 16.51
C LYS A 242 20.48 -6.62 17.76
N LYS A 243 20.00 -5.43 18.10
CA LYS A 243 19.15 -5.23 19.29
C LYS A 243 17.79 -5.88 19.09
N THR A 244 17.22 -5.73 17.90
CA THR A 244 15.95 -6.32 17.50
C THR A 244 16.02 -7.85 17.54
N LYS A 245 17.07 -8.45 16.96
CA LYS A 245 17.30 -9.91 17.02
C LYS A 245 17.60 -10.37 18.45
N THR A 246 18.30 -9.56 19.26
CA THR A 246 18.51 -9.87 20.69
C THR A 246 17.19 -9.92 21.45
N MET A 247 16.31 -8.93 21.25
CA MET A 247 14.95 -8.91 21.81
C MET A 247 14.14 -10.13 21.32
N MET A 248 14.25 -10.47 20.03
CA MET A 248 13.58 -11.64 19.45
C MET A 248 13.95 -12.96 20.15
N PHE A 249 15.22 -13.16 20.51
CA PHE A 249 15.67 -14.40 21.14
C PHE A 249 15.49 -14.41 22.66
N ASN A 250 15.70 -13.27 23.33
CA ASN A 250 15.75 -13.21 24.79
C ASN A 250 14.43 -12.74 25.40
N GLU A 251 13.68 -11.88 24.70
CA GLU A 251 12.47 -11.22 25.20
C GLU A 251 11.33 -11.25 24.14
N PRO A 252 10.98 -12.44 23.61
CA PRO A 252 10.06 -12.56 22.47
C PRO A 252 8.67 -11.98 22.74
N ALA A 253 8.21 -11.99 24.00
CA ALA A 253 6.91 -11.43 24.37
C ALA A 253 6.82 -9.92 24.09
N ILE A 254 7.92 -9.17 24.31
CA ILE A 254 7.96 -7.72 24.05
C ILE A 254 7.92 -7.46 22.55
N LEU A 255 8.72 -8.22 21.79
CA LEU A 255 8.75 -8.07 20.34
C LEU A 255 7.40 -8.43 19.72
N HIS A 256 6.75 -9.52 20.16
CA HIS A 256 5.42 -9.89 19.67
C HIS A 256 4.39 -8.81 19.96
N ALA A 257 4.36 -8.26 21.19
CA ALA A 257 3.46 -7.17 21.53
C ALA A 257 3.70 -5.92 20.65
N LEU A 258 4.96 -5.58 20.37
CA LEU A 258 5.30 -4.47 19.47
C LEU A 258 4.84 -4.75 18.03
N LEU A 259 5.06 -5.96 17.53
CA LEU A 259 4.66 -6.35 16.16
C LEU A 259 3.13 -6.36 16.00
N ASP A 260 2.40 -6.85 17.00
CA ASP A 260 0.94 -6.86 17.00
C ASP A 260 0.39 -5.42 17.01
N HIS A 261 0.91 -4.55 17.88
CA HIS A 261 0.52 -3.13 17.91
C HIS A 261 0.77 -2.42 16.58
N LEU A 262 1.93 -2.65 15.98
CA LEU A 262 2.26 -2.09 14.67
C LEU A 262 1.37 -2.66 13.57
N ALA A 263 1.07 -3.96 13.60
CA ALA A 263 0.19 -4.58 12.62
C ALA A 263 -1.21 -3.96 12.64
N ASP A 264 -1.81 -3.80 13.81
CA ASP A 264 -3.12 -3.17 13.97
C ASP A 264 -3.11 -1.72 13.46
N ALA A 265 -2.10 -0.93 13.84
CA ALA A 265 -1.96 0.44 13.37
C ALA A 265 -1.79 0.55 11.84
N LEU A 266 -1.05 -0.39 11.24
CA LEU A 266 -0.81 -0.40 9.79
C LEU A 266 -2.06 -0.78 9.00
N VAL A 267 -2.96 -1.59 9.55
CA VAL A 267 -4.26 -1.89 8.91
C VAL A 267 -5.06 -0.59 8.74
N GLU A 268 -5.22 0.19 9.81
CA GLU A 268 -5.93 1.47 9.78
C GLU A 268 -5.27 2.47 8.81
N TYR A 269 -3.94 2.57 8.85
CA TYR A 269 -3.21 3.48 7.96
C TYR A 269 -3.33 3.08 6.48
N LEU A 270 -3.30 1.79 6.17
CA LEU A 270 -3.46 1.30 4.80
C LEU A 270 -4.88 1.50 4.29
N ASP A 271 -5.91 1.25 5.11
CA ASP A 271 -7.28 1.53 4.71
C ASP A 271 -7.48 3.03 4.44
N TYR A 272 -6.94 3.89 5.30
CA TYR A 272 -6.94 5.33 5.08
C TYR A 272 -6.27 5.74 3.76
N GLN A 273 -5.11 5.16 3.40
CA GLN A 273 -4.48 5.41 2.09
C GLN A 273 -5.38 4.97 0.92
N ILE A 274 -6.03 3.81 1.04
CA ILE A 274 -6.93 3.28 0.01
C ILE A 274 -8.15 4.19 -0.16
N GLN A 275 -8.78 4.60 0.95
CA GLN A 275 -9.90 5.54 0.95
C GLN A 275 -9.51 6.90 0.37
N SER A 276 -8.26 7.31 0.58
CA SER A 276 -7.69 8.57 0.08
C SER A 276 -7.35 8.57 -1.42
N GLY A 277 -7.33 7.40 -2.08
CA GLY A 277 -7.14 7.29 -3.53
C GLY A 277 -5.96 6.43 -3.98
N ALA A 278 -5.24 5.78 -3.06
CA ALA A 278 -4.30 4.73 -3.44
C ALA A 278 -5.06 3.56 -4.09
N GLN A 279 -4.64 3.15 -5.29
CA GLN A 279 -5.26 2.03 -6.01
C GLN A 279 -4.53 0.71 -5.75
N VAL A 280 -3.25 0.83 -5.42
CA VAL A 280 -2.35 -0.26 -5.03
C VAL A 280 -1.58 0.22 -3.81
N VAL A 281 -1.34 -0.67 -2.85
CA VAL A 281 -0.45 -0.39 -1.73
C VAL A 281 0.71 -1.39 -1.72
N GLN A 282 1.92 -0.88 -1.50
CA GLN A 282 3.14 -1.68 -1.42
C GLN A 282 3.64 -1.76 0.03
N LEU A 283 3.97 -2.97 0.47
CA LEU A 283 4.60 -3.23 1.76
C LEU A 283 6.11 -3.37 1.55
N PHE A 284 6.89 -2.62 2.33
CA PHE A 284 8.36 -2.66 2.31
C PHE A 284 8.88 -3.42 3.53
N ASP A 285 9.41 -4.62 3.29
CA ASP A 285 10.11 -5.38 4.33
C ASP A 285 11.63 -5.31 4.14
N SER A 286 12.20 -4.18 4.52
CA SER A 286 13.58 -3.81 4.18
C SER A 286 14.63 -4.50 5.05
N TRP A 287 14.23 -5.04 6.20
CA TRP A 287 15.14 -5.60 7.21
C TRP A 287 14.89 -7.08 7.52
N ALA A 288 14.08 -7.79 6.71
CA ALA A 288 13.72 -9.19 6.92
C ALA A 288 14.82 -10.22 6.57
N HIS A 289 16.06 -9.78 6.34
CA HIS A 289 17.20 -10.63 5.96
C HIS A 289 18.02 -11.20 7.13
#